data_AF-A0A953GHL6-F1
#
_entry.id   AF-A0A953GHL6-F1
#
_cell.length_a   1.000
_cell.length_b   1.000
_cell.length_c   1.000
_cell.angle_alpha   90.00
_cell.angle_beta   90.00
_cell.angle_gamma   90.00
#
_symmetry.space_group_name_H-M   'P 1'
#
loop_
_entity.id
_entity.type
_entity.pdbx_description
1 polymer ?
#
loop_
_entity_poly.entity_id
_entity_poly.type
_entity_poly.pdbx_seq_one_letter_code
_entity_poly.pdbx_strand_id
1 'polypeptide(L)'
;MLNLERNLVFFDVESTGLHVIRDRIIQIAMIRFTPSGNTDELVKLINPGIPISPEALKIHGFSEEILLHQPRFSEVAQEIYDFIRDADLAGYNSNRFDVPILMEEMARCNLDLEVEKRRLIDVQRIFYRMEPRTLKAAYRFYCSRDLENAHDALADIRATVDVLQGMLERYRDTDLTDEEGKVITRPVSNNVSQLHEFTNDIKVIDATQRLKYNEQGVVVFAFGKYIGQPVAKTLYEDRNYYHWIQEKEFSFQVKKLVRELLQNYEEEIKKNRNA
;
A
#
# COMPACT_ATOMS: atom_id res chain seq x y z
N MET A 1 16.80 24.65 9.14
CA MET A 1 15.53 25.24 8.67
C MET A 1 15.50 25.14 7.15
N LEU A 2 14.34 24.96 6.51
CA LEU A 2 14.24 24.93 5.04
C LEU A 2 14.69 26.28 4.47
N ASN A 3 15.45 26.27 3.38
CA ASN A 3 15.83 27.48 2.66
C ASN A 3 14.68 27.86 1.70
N LEU A 4 13.90 28.88 2.05
CA LEU A 4 12.66 29.24 1.35
C LEU A 4 12.80 30.58 0.64
N GLU A 5 12.49 30.60 -0.65
CA GLU A 5 12.35 31.84 -1.44
C GLU A 5 10.92 32.41 -1.37
N ARG A 6 9.94 31.53 -1.17
CA ARG A 6 8.52 31.84 -0.99
C ARG A 6 7.95 30.98 0.14
N ASN A 7 6.76 31.30 0.61
CA ASN A 7 6.08 30.47 1.61
C ASN A 7 5.90 29.04 1.11
N LEU A 8 5.94 28.07 2.02
CA LEU A 8 5.70 26.67 1.72
C LEU A 8 4.58 26.17 2.65
N VAL A 9 3.50 25.68 2.06
CA VAL A 9 2.38 25.10 2.80
C VAL A 9 2.44 23.59 2.70
N PHE A 10 2.65 22.93 3.84
CA PHE A 10 2.39 21.51 3.99
C PHE A 10 0.91 21.32 4.24
N PHE A 11 0.28 20.36 3.57
CA PHE A 11 -1.12 20.06 3.81
C PHE A 11 -1.45 18.59 3.55
N ASP A 12 -2.57 18.19 4.14
CA ASP A 12 -3.17 16.87 4.05
C ASP A 12 -4.71 17.04 4.11
N VAL A 13 -5.43 16.16 3.41
CA VAL A 13 -6.90 16.18 3.39
C VAL A 13 -7.49 14.83 3.73
N GLU A 14 -8.61 14.87 4.45
CA GLU A 14 -9.54 13.74 4.52
C GLU A 14 -10.70 14.03 3.58
N SER A 15 -11.19 12.99 2.90
CA SER A 15 -12.23 13.11 1.88
C SER A 15 -13.31 12.04 2.01
N THR A 16 -14.44 12.27 1.32
CA THR A 16 -15.56 11.31 1.29
C THR A 16 -15.22 9.98 0.61
N GLY A 17 -14.13 9.94 -0.15
CA GLY A 17 -13.65 8.81 -0.95
C GLY A 17 -12.37 9.17 -1.72
N LEU A 18 -11.93 8.29 -2.63
CA LEU A 18 -10.64 8.41 -3.35
C LEU A 18 -10.75 8.95 -4.79
N HIS A 19 -11.92 9.41 -5.22
CA HIS A 19 -12.15 9.92 -6.57
C HIS A 19 -12.11 11.45 -6.62
N VAL A 20 -10.97 12.01 -7.03
CA VAL A 20 -10.68 13.45 -7.15
C VAL A 20 -11.85 14.33 -7.63
N ILE A 21 -12.53 13.95 -8.72
CA ILE A 21 -13.60 14.78 -9.32
C ILE A 21 -14.93 14.70 -8.56
N ARG A 22 -15.22 13.57 -7.92
CA ARG A 22 -16.56 13.24 -7.40
C ARG A 22 -16.65 13.41 -5.90
N ASP A 23 -15.58 13.07 -5.20
CA ASP A 23 -15.50 13.18 -3.75
C ASP A 23 -15.27 14.61 -3.29
N ARG A 24 -15.45 14.83 -1.98
CA ARG A 24 -15.34 16.14 -1.34
C ARG A 24 -14.39 16.09 -0.17
N ILE A 25 -13.75 17.22 0.11
CA ILE A 25 -12.91 17.39 1.30
C ILE A 25 -13.81 17.51 2.53
N ILE A 26 -13.51 16.72 3.57
CA ILE A 26 -14.18 16.76 4.88
C ILE A 26 -13.29 17.31 5.99
N GLN A 27 -11.97 17.23 5.82
CA GLN A 27 -11.00 17.91 6.67
C GLN A 27 -9.84 18.39 5.81
N ILE A 28 -9.32 19.57 6.12
CA ILE A 28 -8.04 20.04 5.61
C ILE A 28 -7.20 20.56 6.77
N ALA A 29 -5.95 20.09 6.85
CA ALA A 29 -4.95 20.58 7.79
C ALA A 29 -3.78 21.16 7.01
N MET A 30 -3.32 22.34 7.40
CA MET A 30 -2.25 23.08 6.73
C MET A 30 -1.27 23.67 7.73
N ILE A 31 0.02 23.62 7.38
CA ILE A 31 1.10 24.28 8.10
C ILE A 31 1.90 25.12 7.11
N ARG A 32 1.96 26.43 7.32
CA ARG A 32 2.70 27.38 6.47
C ARG A 32 4.03 27.73 7.09
N PHE A 33 5.10 27.53 6.34
CA PHE A 33 6.43 28.04 6.66
C PHE A 33 6.73 29.27 5.81
N THR A 34 7.31 30.30 6.42
CA THR A 34 7.70 31.54 5.75
C THR A 34 9.22 31.66 5.63
N PRO A 35 9.74 32.44 4.66
CA PRO A 35 11.19 32.71 4.55
C PRO A 35 11.82 33.33 5.81
N SER A 36 11.02 34.05 6.62
CA SER A 36 11.49 34.61 7.90
C SER A 36 11.56 33.59 9.04
N GLY A 37 11.13 32.34 8.80
CA GLY A 37 11.15 31.26 9.78
C GLY A 37 9.91 31.18 10.67
N ASN A 38 8.86 31.97 10.40
CA ASN A 38 7.58 31.86 11.11
C ASN A 38 6.76 30.68 10.59
N THR A 39 5.94 30.12 11.48
CA THR A 39 5.01 29.02 11.20
C THR A 39 3.60 29.40 11.62
N ASP A 40 2.63 29.15 10.73
CA ASP A 40 1.20 29.27 11.01
C ASP A 40 0.51 27.93 10.73
N GLU A 41 -0.59 27.64 11.44
CA GLU A 41 -1.38 26.42 11.25
C GLU A 41 -2.85 26.75 10.98
N LEU A 42 -3.51 25.95 10.15
CA LEU A 42 -4.94 26.02 9.90
C LEU A 42 -5.53 24.62 9.81
N VAL A 43 -6.59 24.35 10.57
CA VAL A 43 -7.37 23.10 10.48
C VAL A 43 -8.84 23.44 10.31
N LYS A 44 -9.49 22.81 9.34
CA LYS A 44 -10.93 22.94 9.10
C LYS A 44 -11.57 21.57 8.98
N LEU A 45 -12.68 21.37 9.70
CA LEU A 45 -13.67 20.35 9.37
C LEU A 45 -14.71 20.99 8.45
N ILE A 46 -15.18 20.23 7.46
CA ILE A 46 -15.98 20.72 6.35
C ILE A 46 -17.17 19.79 6.14
N ASN A 47 -18.35 20.37 5.98
CA ASN A 47 -19.54 19.64 5.56
C ASN A 47 -19.45 19.37 4.04
N PRO A 48 -19.30 18.10 3.61
CA PRO A 48 -19.13 17.77 2.18
C PRO A 48 -20.43 17.92 1.38
N GLY A 49 -21.60 17.93 2.04
CA GLY A 49 -22.91 17.97 1.38
C GLY A 49 -23.24 16.73 0.53
N ILE A 50 -22.43 15.66 0.62
CA ILE A 50 -22.62 14.37 -0.05
C ILE A 50 -22.31 13.22 0.94
N PRO A 51 -22.80 11.99 0.68
CA PRO A 51 -22.51 10.84 1.53
C PRO A 51 -21.02 10.49 1.58
N ILE A 52 -20.59 9.91 2.70
CA ILE A 52 -19.23 9.39 2.89
C ILE A 52 -19.19 7.89 2.59
N SER A 53 -18.18 7.45 1.84
CA SER A 53 -17.98 6.01 1.60
C SER A 53 -17.69 5.26 2.91
N PRO A 54 -18.20 4.02 3.10
CA PRO A 54 -17.91 3.22 4.29
C PRO A 54 -16.41 3.00 4.52
N GLU A 55 -15.63 2.87 3.44
CA GLU A 55 -14.18 2.72 3.48
C GLU A 55 -13.49 3.97 4.05
N ALA A 56 -13.87 5.17 3.59
CA ALA A 56 -13.34 6.42 4.11
C ALA A 56 -13.71 6.59 5.59
N LEU A 57 -14.99 6.36 5.94
CA LEU A 57 -15.45 6.44 7.33
C LEU A 57 -14.65 5.53 8.26
N LYS A 58 -14.30 4.33 7.82
CA LYS A 58 -13.48 3.39 8.60
C LYS A 58 -12.06 3.91 8.87
N ILE A 59 -11.51 4.71 7.96
CA ILE A 59 -10.14 5.24 8.04
C ILE A 59 -10.10 6.46 8.96
N HIS A 60 -10.87 7.51 8.64
CA HIS A 60 -10.75 8.80 9.33
C HIS A 60 -11.75 8.97 10.49
N GLY A 61 -12.82 8.16 10.56
CA GLY A 61 -13.75 8.14 11.70
C GLY A 61 -14.72 9.33 11.81
N PHE A 62 -14.77 10.21 10.82
CA PHE A 62 -15.68 11.37 10.81
C PHE A 62 -17.05 10.96 10.28
N SER A 63 -18.03 10.87 11.17
CA SER A 63 -19.42 10.56 10.79
C SER A 63 -20.11 11.76 10.14
N GLU A 64 -21.14 11.49 9.34
CA GLU A 64 -21.98 12.52 8.74
C GLU A 64 -22.60 13.45 9.79
N GLU A 65 -22.94 12.91 10.97
CA GLU A 65 -23.49 13.67 12.11
C GLU A 65 -22.51 14.74 12.62
N ILE A 66 -21.21 14.42 12.70
CA ILE A 66 -20.17 15.37 13.14
C ILE A 66 -20.01 16.49 12.10
N LEU A 67 -20.06 16.14 10.82
CA LEU A 67 -19.80 17.06 9.72
C LEU A 67 -21.01 17.93 9.36
N LEU A 68 -22.23 17.51 9.70
CA LEU A 68 -23.46 18.23 9.35
C LEU A 68 -23.47 19.69 9.86
N HIS A 69 -22.86 19.94 11.01
CA HIS A 69 -22.80 21.25 11.66
C HIS A 69 -21.56 22.08 11.29
N GLN A 70 -20.69 21.55 10.43
CA GLN A 70 -19.49 22.24 9.97
C GLN A 70 -19.82 23.13 8.76
N PRO A 71 -19.02 24.18 8.48
CA PRO A 71 -19.19 24.98 7.27
C PRO A 71 -19.01 24.13 6.01
N ARG A 72 -19.73 24.47 4.94
CA ARG A 72 -19.45 23.93 3.61
C ARG A 72 -18.13 24.47 3.09
N PHE A 73 -17.51 23.76 2.14
CA PHE A 73 -16.24 24.18 1.54
C PHE A 73 -16.33 25.63 1.02
N SER A 74 -17.43 26.01 0.37
CA SER A 74 -17.67 27.36 -0.15
C SER A 74 -17.61 28.47 0.90
N GLU A 75 -17.88 28.17 2.16
CA GLU A 75 -17.86 29.14 3.26
C GLU A 75 -16.44 29.36 3.81
N VAL A 76 -15.54 28.39 3.63
CA VAL A 76 -14.14 28.45 4.08
C VAL A 76 -13.12 28.57 2.94
N ALA A 77 -13.58 28.47 1.68
CA ALA A 77 -12.72 28.43 0.50
C ALA A 77 -11.79 29.64 0.41
N GLN A 78 -12.30 30.85 0.66
CA GLN A 78 -11.48 32.07 0.61
C GLN A 78 -10.41 32.09 1.70
N GLU A 79 -10.73 31.62 2.92
CA GLU A 79 -9.76 31.55 4.01
C GLU A 79 -8.62 30.57 3.70
N ILE A 80 -8.97 29.39 3.17
CA ILE A 80 -7.98 28.39 2.73
C ILE A 80 -7.13 28.95 1.58
N TYR A 81 -7.77 29.62 0.61
CA TYR A 81 -7.09 30.25 -0.51
C TYR A 81 -6.11 31.33 -0.06
N ASP A 82 -6.52 32.19 0.87
CA ASP A 82 -5.68 33.27 1.41
C ASP A 82 -4.54 32.73 2.30
N PHE A 83 -4.76 31.59 2.97
CA PHE A 83 -3.73 30.89 3.73
C PHE A 83 -2.61 30.39 2.81
N ILE A 84 -2.98 29.79 1.67
CA ILE A 84 -2.04 29.29 0.66
C ILE A 84 -1.42 30.45 -0.13
N ARG A 85 -2.23 31.35 -0.67
CA ARG A 85 -1.84 32.48 -1.52
C ARG A 85 -0.85 32.03 -2.61
N ASP A 86 0.34 32.61 -2.64
CA ASP A 86 1.42 32.36 -3.60
C ASP A 86 2.42 31.29 -3.12
N ALA A 87 2.10 30.58 -2.03
CA ALA A 87 2.96 29.55 -1.48
C ALA A 87 3.14 28.37 -2.45
N ASP A 88 4.34 27.77 -2.39
CA ASP A 88 4.56 26.41 -2.88
C ASP A 88 3.81 25.41 -1.98
N LEU A 89 3.52 24.22 -2.50
CA LEU A 89 2.76 23.20 -1.78
C LEU A 89 3.63 21.98 -1.50
N ALA A 90 3.44 21.38 -0.33
CA ALA A 90 4.07 20.14 0.06
C ALA A 90 3.07 19.19 0.76
N GLY A 91 3.37 17.90 0.72
CA GLY A 91 2.63 16.88 1.46
C GLY A 91 3.24 15.49 1.25
N TYR A 92 2.60 14.46 1.78
CA TYR A 92 3.05 13.08 1.63
C TYR A 92 2.12 12.35 0.65
N ASN A 93 2.60 12.00 -0.55
CA ASN A 93 1.77 11.47 -1.65
C ASN A 93 0.70 12.46 -2.17
N SER A 94 0.85 13.74 -1.87
CA SER A 94 -0.15 14.78 -2.11
C SER A 94 -0.33 15.14 -3.58
N ASN A 95 0.72 15.03 -4.40
CA ASN A 95 0.68 15.45 -5.80
C ASN A 95 -0.32 14.63 -6.64
N ARG A 96 -0.68 13.43 -6.19
CA ARG A 96 -1.59 12.53 -6.92
C ARG A 96 -3.04 12.65 -6.48
N PHE A 97 -3.30 13.15 -5.28
CA PHE A 97 -4.64 13.14 -4.68
C PHE A 97 -5.01 14.48 -4.05
N ASP A 98 -4.33 14.87 -2.98
CA ASP A 98 -4.62 16.07 -2.17
C ASP A 98 -4.59 17.36 -2.98
N VAL A 99 -3.56 17.55 -3.82
CA VAL A 99 -3.47 18.73 -4.69
C VAL A 99 -4.61 18.74 -5.73
N PRO A 100 -4.84 17.67 -6.52
CA PRO A 100 -5.97 17.62 -7.43
C PRO A 100 -7.35 17.83 -6.78
N ILE A 101 -7.64 17.20 -5.63
CA ILE A 101 -8.97 17.34 -5.01
C ILE A 101 -9.17 18.76 -4.44
N LEU A 102 -8.12 19.38 -3.91
CA LEU A 102 -8.16 20.79 -3.49
C LEU A 102 -8.40 21.73 -4.68
N MET A 103 -7.76 21.49 -5.83
CA MET A 103 -8.03 22.25 -7.06
C MET A 103 -9.50 22.14 -7.47
N GLU A 104 -10.07 20.94 -7.44
CA GLU A 104 -11.47 20.72 -7.77
C GLU A 104 -12.41 21.45 -6.79
N GLU A 105 -12.12 21.43 -5.49
CA GLU A 105 -12.93 22.15 -4.49
C GLU A 105 -12.85 23.67 -4.64
N MET A 106 -11.66 24.20 -4.91
CA MET A 106 -11.46 25.61 -5.22
C MET A 106 -12.22 26.01 -6.50
N ALA A 107 -12.14 25.19 -7.55
CA ALA A 107 -12.82 25.42 -8.82
C ALA A 107 -14.35 25.47 -8.65
N ARG A 108 -14.94 24.60 -7.80
CA ARG A 108 -16.38 24.65 -7.45
C ARG A 108 -16.79 25.97 -6.78
N CYS A 109 -15.83 26.69 -6.20
CA CYS A 109 -16.03 27.99 -5.57
C CYS A 109 -15.59 29.17 -6.46
N ASN A 110 -15.26 28.92 -7.73
CA ASN A 110 -14.70 29.89 -8.68
C ASN A 110 -13.35 30.49 -8.24
N LEU A 111 -12.54 29.72 -7.50
CA LEU A 111 -11.17 30.05 -7.14
C LEU A 111 -10.20 29.18 -7.93
N ASP A 112 -9.13 29.79 -8.45
CA ASP A 112 -8.07 29.10 -9.19
C ASP A 112 -6.78 29.09 -8.37
N LEU A 113 -6.34 27.89 -7.98
CA LEU A 113 -5.11 27.66 -7.22
C LEU A 113 -3.85 27.76 -8.10
N GLU A 114 -3.96 27.93 -9.43
CA GLU A 114 -2.86 28.12 -10.40
C GLU A 114 -1.63 27.25 -10.10
N VAL A 115 -1.82 25.93 -9.96
CA VAL A 115 -0.78 25.00 -9.49
C VAL A 115 0.46 24.97 -10.38
N GLU A 116 0.31 25.36 -11.65
CA GLU A 116 1.38 25.47 -12.64
C GLU A 116 2.41 26.55 -12.28
N LYS A 117 2.04 27.52 -11.44
CA LYS A 117 2.93 28.58 -10.94
C LYS A 117 3.66 28.19 -9.64
N ARG A 118 3.35 27.01 -9.09
CA ARG A 118 3.82 26.54 -7.78
C ARG A 118 4.73 25.33 -7.93
N ARG A 119 5.67 25.20 -7.02
CA ARG A 119 6.44 23.98 -6.82
C ARG A 119 5.60 23.04 -5.96
N LEU A 120 5.54 21.77 -6.37
CA LEU A 120 4.85 20.72 -5.62
C LEU A 120 5.89 19.73 -5.07
N ILE A 121 6.03 19.70 -3.74
CA ILE A 121 7.01 18.88 -3.03
C ILE A 121 6.30 17.68 -2.40
N ASP A 122 6.50 16.51 -3.00
CA ASP A 122 5.95 15.25 -2.49
C ASP A 122 7.01 14.50 -1.67
N VAL A 123 6.80 14.44 -0.37
CA VAL A 123 7.72 13.81 0.60
C VAL A 123 7.82 12.30 0.36
N GLN A 124 6.73 11.63 -0.04
CA GLN A 124 6.77 10.19 -0.35
C GLN A 124 7.69 9.91 -1.55
N ARG A 125 7.63 10.78 -2.57
CA ARG A 125 8.51 10.64 -3.75
C ARG A 125 9.97 10.86 -3.39
N ILE A 126 10.27 11.76 -2.46
CA ILE A 126 11.63 11.93 -1.93
C ILE A 126 12.05 10.66 -1.19
N PHE A 127 11.21 10.16 -0.27
CA PHE A 127 11.49 8.94 0.50
C PHE A 127 11.80 7.75 -0.41
N TYR A 128 10.97 7.44 -1.40
CA TYR A 128 11.21 6.31 -2.30
C TYR A 128 12.44 6.46 -3.21
N ARG A 129 12.85 7.70 -3.52
CA ARG A 129 14.07 7.95 -4.29
C ARG A 129 15.33 7.79 -3.44
N MET A 130 15.25 8.21 -2.17
CA MET A 130 16.38 8.15 -1.24
C MET A 130 16.54 6.75 -0.62
N GLU A 131 15.43 6.02 -0.45
CA GLU A 131 15.35 4.66 0.12
C GLU A 131 14.88 3.61 -0.91
N PRO A 132 15.65 3.36 -1.98
CA PRO A 132 15.26 2.42 -3.02
C PRO A 132 15.30 0.96 -2.54
N ARG A 133 14.28 0.18 -2.91
CA ARG A 133 14.16 -1.25 -2.58
C ARG A 133 14.91 -2.13 -3.59
N THR A 134 16.24 -1.98 -3.67
CA THR A 134 17.11 -2.74 -4.58
C THR A 134 18.23 -3.46 -3.84
N LEU A 135 18.79 -4.53 -4.41
CA LEU A 135 19.92 -5.25 -3.80
C LEU A 135 21.12 -4.34 -3.54
N LYS A 136 21.45 -3.45 -4.49
CA LYS A 136 22.53 -2.46 -4.32
C LYS A 136 22.30 -1.56 -3.11
N ALA A 137 21.06 -1.10 -2.91
CA ALA A 137 20.72 -0.24 -1.78
C ALA A 137 20.77 -1.01 -0.45
N ALA A 138 20.26 -2.24 -0.42
CA ALA A 138 20.34 -3.11 0.74
C ALA A 138 21.81 -3.42 1.09
N TYR A 139 22.64 -3.75 0.11
CA TYR A 139 24.06 -4.01 0.30
C TYR A 139 24.78 -2.80 0.91
N ARG A 140 24.50 -1.60 0.41
CA ARG A 140 25.03 -0.37 1.00
C ARG A 140 24.55 -0.14 2.42
N PHE A 141 23.26 -0.34 2.68
CA PHE A 141 22.66 -0.08 3.99
C PHE A 141 23.13 -1.06 5.07
N TYR A 142 23.14 -2.37 4.78
CA TYR A 142 23.48 -3.41 5.75
C TYR A 142 24.98 -3.72 5.83
N CYS A 143 25.73 -3.49 4.75
CA CYS A 143 27.14 -3.88 4.65
C CYS A 143 28.09 -2.68 4.54
N SER A 144 27.58 -1.45 4.40
CA SER A 144 28.39 -0.23 4.21
C SER A 144 29.36 -0.31 3.03
N ARG A 145 28.95 -0.97 1.93
CA ARG A 145 29.75 -1.18 0.71
C ARG A 145 28.92 -0.93 -0.54
N ASP A 146 29.58 -0.54 -1.62
CA ASP A 146 28.95 -0.48 -2.93
C ASP A 146 29.06 -1.84 -3.65
N LEU A 147 27.99 -2.20 -4.37
CA LEU A 147 27.97 -3.42 -5.17
C LEU A 147 28.66 -3.16 -6.51
N GLU A 148 29.86 -3.71 -6.69
CA GLU A 148 30.60 -3.74 -7.95
C GLU A 148 30.19 -4.96 -8.79
N ASN A 149 30.28 -4.88 -10.13
CA ASN A 149 29.91 -5.96 -11.06
C ASN A 149 28.46 -6.48 -10.90
N ALA A 150 27.52 -5.58 -10.60
CA ALA A 150 26.09 -5.92 -10.59
C ALA A 150 25.69 -6.59 -11.91
N HIS A 151 24.79 -7.59 -11.83
CA HIS A 151 24.33 -8.46 -12.93
C HIS A 151 25.22 -9.68 -13.26
N ASP A 152 26.33 -9.90 -12.55
CA ASP A 152 26.91 -11.24 -12.42
C ASP A 152 26.16 -12.02 -11.34
N ALA A 153 25.66 -13.21 -11.69
CA ALA A 153 24.81 -13.99 -10.80
C ALA A 153 25.53 -14.40 -9.50
N LEU A 154 26.83 -14.68 -9.54
CA LEU A 154 27.57 -15.07 -8.33
C LEU A 154 27.85 -13.85 -7.44
N ALA A 155 28.17 -12.70 -8.04
CA ALA A 155 28.32 -11.44 -7.31
C ALA A 155 27.02 -11.04 -6.58
N ASP A 156 25.89 -11.13 -7.27
CA ASP A 156 24.57 -10.80 -6.69
C ASP A 156 24.20 -11.76 -5.55
N ILE A 157 24.49 -13.06 -5.69
CA ILE A 157 24.24 -14.03 -4.60
C ILE A 157 25.15 -13.77 -3.40
N ARG A 158 26.43 -13.46 -3.59
CA ARG A 158 27.34 -13.12 -2.48
C ARG A 158 26.86 -11.87 -1.74
N ALA A 159 26.48 -10.83 -2.48
CA ALA A 159 25.91 -9.62 -1.89
C ALA A 159 24.61 -9.92 -1.12
N THR A 160 23.77 -10.83 -1.62
CA THR A 160 22.55 -11.26 -0.94
C THR A 160 22.85 -11.97 0.38
N VAL A 161 23.87 -12.83 0.43
CA VAL A 161 24.31 -13.49 1.67
C VAL A 161 24.78 -12.45 2.70
N ASP A 162 25.65 -11.52 2.29
CA ASP A 162 26.15 -10.46 3.16
C ASP A 162 25.00 -9.57 3.70
N VAL A 163 24.01 -9.25 2.86
CA VAL A 163 22.81 -8.50 3.28
C VAL A 163 22.05 -9.26 4.35
N LEU A 164 21.79 -10.55 4.17
CA LEU A 164 21.08 -11.36 5.18
C LEU A 164 21.87 -11.41 6.49
N GLN A 165 23.19 -11.56 6.44
CA GLN A 165 24.03 -11.52 7.63
C GLN A 165 23.93 -10.16 8.35
N GLY A 166 23.98 -9.06 7.60
CA GLY A 166 23.79 -7.72 8.17
C GLY A 166 22.40 -7.50 8.76
N MET A 167 21.34 -8.06 8.15
CA MET A 167 19.98 -8.05 8.71
C MET A 167 19.89 -8.84 10.02
N LEU A 168 20.49 -10.03 10.08
CA LEU A 168 20.52 -10.87 11.29
C LEU A 168 21.23 -10.16 12.45
N GLU A 169 22.29 -9.41 12.18
CA GLU A 169 22.97 -8.60 13.21
C GLU A 169 22.09 -7.42 13.64
N ARG A 170 21.62 -6.63 12.66
CA ARG A 170 20.88 -5.39 12.93
C ARG A 170 19.57 -5.62 13.68
N TYR A 171 18.86 -6.71 13.36
CA TYR A 171 17.52 -6.98 13.88
C TYR A 171 17.48 -8.06 14.97
N ARG A 172 18.63 -8.51 15.49
CA ARG A 172 18.74 -9.59 16.49
C ARG A 172 17.79 -9.44 17.68
N ASP A 173 17.63 -8.22 18.17
CA ASP A 173 16.82 -7.87 19.34
C ASP A 173 15.71 -6.86 18.99
N THR A 174 15.25 -6.89 17.73
CA THR A 174 14.20 -5.98 17.25
C THR A 174 12.89 -6.74 17.06
N ASP A 175 11.83 -6.26 17.70
CA ASP A 175 10.47 -6.71 17.44
C ASP A 175 9.87 -5.90 16.29
N LEU A 176 9.00 -6.53 15.50
CA LEU A 176 8.21 -5.85 14.48
C LEU A 176 6.82 -5.58 15.02
N THR A 177 6.34 -4.35 14.91
CA THR A 177 4.92 -4.02 15.07
C THR A 177 4.36 -3.77 13.69
N ASP A 178 3.35 -4.53 13.28
CA ASP A 178 2.70 -4.31 11.99
C ASP A 178 1.71 -3.12 12.04
N GLU A 179 1.12 -2.79 10.90
CA GLU A 179 0.20 -1.64 10.75
C GLU A 179 -1.07 -1.78 11.61
N GLU A 180 -1.42 -2.99 12.04
CA GLU A 180 -2.56 -3.28 12.92
C GLU A 180 -2.17 -3.26 14.41
N GLY A 181 -0.91 -2.96 14.72
CA GLY A 181 -0.39 -2.91 16.09
C GLY A 181 -0.03 -4.28 16.66
N LYS A 182 -0.04 -5.36 15.87
CA LYS A 182 0.37 -6.69 16.33
C LYS A 182 1.88 -6.76 16.40
N VAL A 183 2.38 -7.25 17.53
CA VAL A 183 3.82 -7.43 17.77
C VAL A 183 4.25 -8.85 17.37
N ILE A 184 5.25 -8.92 16.50
CA ILE A 184 5.99 -10.14 16.15
C ILE A 184 7.36 -10.02 16.81
N THR A 185 7.61 -10.86 17.81
CA THR A 185 8.86 -10.82 18.57
C THR A 185 10.01 -11.39 17.74
N ARG A 186 11.09 -10.61 17.58
CA ARG A 186 12.35 -11.00 16.93
C ARG A 186 12.18 -11.82 15.63
N PRO A 187 11.47 -11.27 14.61
CA PRO A 187 11.14 -12.02 13.41
C PRO A 187 12.36 -12.39 12.55
N VAL A 188 13.44 -11.59 12.63
CA VAL A 188 14.69 -11.82 11.91
C VAL A 188 15.68 -12.50 12.84
N SER A 189 15.50 -13.82 13.01
CA SER A 189 16.37 -14.65 13.85
C SER A 189 17.32 -15.49 13.01
N ASN A 190 18.42 -15.95 13.62
CA ASN A 190 19.36 -16.88 12.96
C ASN A 190 18.80 -18.32 12.93
N ASN A 191 17.57 -18.47 12.43
CA ASN A 191 16.86 -19.74 12.32
C ASN A 191 16.10 -19.77 10.99
N VAL A 192 16.47 -20.69 10.11
CA VAL A 192 15.91 -20.79 8.75
C VAL A 192 14.39 -21.02 8.76
N SER A 193 13.87 -21.80 9.70
CA SER A 193 12.42 -22.05 9.80
C SER A 193 11.64 -20.81 10.20
N GLN A 194 12.16 -20.02 11.15
CA GLN A 194 11.52 -18.76 11.56
C GLN A 194 11.61 -17.69 10.46
N LEU A 195 12.76 -17.57 9.78
CA LEU A 195 12.89 -16.70 8.62
C LEU A 195 11.94 -17.12 7.49
N HIS A 196 11.78 -18.43 7.27
CA HIS A 196 10.84 -18.95 6.28
C HIS A 196 9.40 -18.57 6.64
N GLU A 197 8.97 -18.80 7.88
CA GLU A 197 7.63 -18.43 8.34
C GLU A 197 7.38 -16.93 8.24
N PHE A 198 8.37 -16.10 8.58
CA PHE A 198 8.26 -14.65 8.50
C PHE A 198 8.21 -14.11 7.07
N THR A 199 8.88 -14.78 6.12
CA THR A 199 8.94 -14.33 4.71
C THR A 199 7.84 -14.93 3.82
N ASN A 200 7.16 -15.98 4.29
CA ASN A 200 6.06 -16.59 3.55
C ASN A 200 4.73 -16.11 4.12
N ASP A 201 4.02 -15.37 3.29
CA ASP A 201 2.62 -15.08 3.55
C ASP A 201 1.86 -16.42 3.50
N ILE A 202 1.31 -16.85 4.66
CA ILE A 202 0.73 -18.19 4.94
C ILE A 202 -0.33 -18.63 3.92
N LYS A 203 -0.78 -17.71 3.06
CA LYS A 203 -1.80 -18.00 2.07
C LYS A 203 -1.21 -18.62 0.81
N VAL A 204 -0.01 -18.32 0.31
CA VAL A 204 0.41 -18.82 -1.01
C VAL A 204 1.05 -20.20 -0.94
N ILE A 205 0.56 -21.17 -1.74
CA ILE A 205 1.02 -22.58 -1.67
C ILE A 205 1.96 -23.01 -2.81
N ASP A 206 2.18 -22.14 -3.80
CA ASP A 206 3.11 -22.39 -4.90
C ASP A 206 3.98 -21.16 -5.21
N ALA A 207 5.20 -21.41 -5.69
CA ALA A 207 6.19 -20.38 -5.99
C ALA A 207 5.74 -19.36 -7.06
N THR A 208 4.72 -19.68 -7.85
CA THR A 208 4.15 -18.80 -8.88
C THR A 208 2.86 -18.10 -8.46
N GLN A 209 2.50 -18.21 -7.18
CA GLN A 209 1.36 -17.56 -6.53
C GLN A 209 0.01 -17.80 -7.24
N ARG A 210 -0.19 -19.01 -7.77
CA ARG A 210 -1.41 -19.40 -8.49
C ARG A 210 -2.46 -20.01 -7.57
N LEU A 211 -2.05 -20.59 -6.46
CA LEU A 211 -2.91 -21.28 -5.51
C LEU A 211 -2.65 -20.71 -4.11
N LYS A 212 -3.70 -20.61 -3.30
CA LYS A 212 -3.59 -20.11 -1.94
C LYS A 212 -4.57 -20.76 -0.97
N TYR A 213 -4.30 -20.73 0.33
CA TYR A 213 -5.31 -21.02 1.36
C TYR A 213 -6.25 -19.83 1.54
N ASN A 214 -7.55 -20.11 1.61
CA ASN A 214 -8.55 -19.15 2.11
C ASN A 214 -8.60 -19.16 3.65
N GLU A 215 -9.45 -18.32 4.23
CA GLU A 215 -9.60 -18.19 5.69
C GLU A 215 -10.08 -19.48 6.37
N GLN A 216 -10.75 -20.36 5.64
CA GLN A 216 -11.23 -21.66 6.11
C GLN A 216 -10.18 -22.78 5.94
N GLY A 217 -8.93 -22.44 5.56
CA GLY A 217 -7.87 -23.43 5.33
C GLY A 217 -8.04 -24.27 4.06
N VAL A 218 -8.91 -23.86 3.15
CA VAL A 218 -9.16 -24.55 1.87
C VAL A 218 -8.28 -23.95 0.78
N VAL A 219 -7.67 -24.81 -0.04
CA VAL A 219 -6.90 -24.35 -1.20
C VAL A 219 -7.84 -23.80 -2.28
N VAL A 220 -7.64 -22.54 -2.66
CA VAL A 220 -8.39 -21.78 -3.65
C VAL A 220 -7.49 -21.23 -4.76
N PHE A 221 -8.06 -20.94 -5.93
CA PHE A 221 -7.33 -20.29 -7.02
C PHE A 221 -7.04 -18.81 -6.71
N ALA A 222 -5.84 -18.35 -7.08
CA ALA A 222 -5.45 -16.95 -7.07
C ALA A 222 -5.36 -16.35 -8.50
N PHE A 223 -5.83 -17.08 -9.52
CA PHE A 223 -5.82 -16.63 -10.93
C PHE A 223 -7.03 -17.15 -11.72
N GLY A 224 -7.21 -16.60 -12.92
CA GLY A 224 -8.18 -17.08 -13.91
C GLY A 224 -9.63 -16.76 -13.56
N LYS A 225 -10.57 -17.43 -14.23
CA LYS A 225 -12.02 -17.21 -14.05
C LYS A 225 -12.57 -17.74 -12.71
N TYR A 226 -11.78 -18.53 -11.97
CA TYR A 226 -12.18 -19.20 -10.72
C TYR A 226 -11.48 -18.64 -9.49
N ILE A 227 -10.97 -17.40 -9.52
CA ILE A 227 -10.32 -16.76 -8.36
C ILE A 227 -11.21 -16.90 -7.11
N GLY A 228 -10.60 -17.34 -6.01
CA GLY A 228 -11.25 -17.55 -4.71
C GLY A 228 -12.04 -18.85 -4.58
N GLN A 229 -12.24 -19.62 -5.66
CA GLN A 229 -12.99 -20.87 -5.63
C GLN A 229 -12.11 -22.06 -5.18
N PRO A 230 -12.66 -23.04 -4.43
CA PRO A 230 -11.92 -24.23 -3.99
C PRO A 230 -11.38 -25.08 -5.15
N VAL A 231 -10.06 -25.26 -5.20
CA VAL A 231 -9.35 -25.88 -6.33
C VAL A 231 -9.86 -27.30 -6.59
N ALA A 232 -9.87 -28.14 -5.56
CA ALA A 232 -10.27 -29.53 -5.68
C ALA A 232 -11.69 -29.70 -6.24
N LYS A 233 -12.67 -29.00 -5.64
CA LYS A 233 -14.07 -29.04 -6.07
C LYS A 233 -14.26 -28.50 -7.48
N THR A 234 -13.70 -27.33 -7.77
CA THR A 234 -13.82 -26.69 -9.08
C THR A 234 -13.25 -27.56 -10.20
N LEU A 235 -12.11 -28.23 -9.96
CA LEU A 235 -11.51 -29.11 -10.95
C LEU A 235 -12.23 -30.45 -11.11
N TYR A 236 -12.90 -30.91 -10.06
CA TYR A 236 -13.80 -32.05 -10.14
C TYR A 236 -15.01 -31.74 -11.02
N GLU A 237 -15.57 -30.53 -10.90
CA GLU A 237 -16.74 -30.04 -11.65
C GLU A 237 -16.37 -29.62 -13.11
N ASP A 238 -15.25 -28.92 -13.32
CA ASP A 238 -14.75 -28.50 -14.64
C ASP A 238 -13.42 -29.21 -14.96
N ARG A 239 -13.54 -30.43 -15.52
CA ARG A 239 -12.37 -31.22 -15.97
C ARG A 239 -11.60 -30.57 -17.11
N ASN A 240 -12.26 -29.78 -17.95
CA ASN A 240 -11.58 -29.08 -19.03
C ASN A 240 -10.59 -28.06 -18.47
N TYR A 241 -10.95 -27.39 -17.36
CA TYR A 241 -10.04 -26.48 -16.67
C TYR A 241 -8.84 -27.21 -16.06
N TYR A 242 -9.03 -28.42 -15.49
CA TYR A 242 -7.92 -29.27 -15.04
C TYR A 242 -6.95 -29.61 -16.18
N HIS A 243 -7.46 -30.11 -17.30
CA HIS A 243 -6.64 -30.47 -18.46
C HIS A 243 -5.89 -29.26 -19.02
N TRP A 244 -6.56 -28.11 -19.12
CA TRP A 244 -5.94 -26.86 -19.55
C TRP A 244 -4.76 -26.45 -18.63
N ILE A 245 -4.88 -26.59 -17.31
CA ILE A 245 -3.76 -26.32 -16.38
C ILE A 245 -2.59 -27.30 -16.62
N GLN A 246 -2.88 -28.59 -16.85
CA GLN A 246 -1.84 -29.60 -17.07
C GLN A 246 -1.10 -29.39 -18.40
N GLU A 247 -1.79 -28.92 -19.44
CA GLU A 247 -1.23 -28.75 -20.79
C GLU A 247 -0.53 -27.39 -21.00
N LYS A 248 -1.03 -26.31 -20.39
CA LYS A 248 -0.47 -24.97 -20.57
C LYS A 248 0.78 -24.72 -19.74
N GLU A 249 1.37 -23.54 -19.93
CA GLU A 249 2.57 -23.07 -19.25
C GLU A 249 2.27 -22.69 -17.78
N PHE A 250 2.09 -23.70 -16.95
CA PHE A 250 2.08 -23.60 -15.50
C PHE A 250 3.35 -24.20 -14.92
N SER A 251 3.78 -23.70 -13.75
CA SER A 251 4.93 -24.25 -13.03
C SER A 251 4.68 -25.73 -12.68
N PHE A 252 5.78 -26.48 -12.61
CA PHE A 252 5.72 -27.90 -12.20
C PHE A 252 4.99 -28.08 -10.86
N GLN A 253 5.23 -27.18 -9.89
CA GLN A 253 4.60 -27.21 -8.58
C GLN A 253 3.08 -27.05 -8.66
N VAL A 254 2.56 -26.11 -9.46
CA VAL A 254 1.12 -25.93 -9.66
C VAL A 254 0.49 -27.18 -10.27
N LYS A 255 1.12 -27.74 -11.33
CA LYS A 255 0.61 -28.95 -11.98
C LYS A 255 0.57 -30.15 -11.03
N LYS A 256 1.58 -30.29 -10.17
CA LYS A 256 1.65 -31.34 -9.16
C LYS A 256 0.55 -31.17 -8.10
N LEU A 257 0.45 -29.98 -7.48
CA LEU A 257 -0.53 -29.69 -6.42
C LEU A 257 -1.97 -29.89 -6.90
N VAL A 258 -2.30 -29.37 -8.07
CA VAL A 258 -3.63 -29.52 -8.68
C VAL A 258 -4.01 -30.99 -8.88
N ARG A 259 -3.04 -31.84 -9.28
CA ARG A 259 -3.26 -33.28 -9.45
C ARG A 259 -3.55 -33.97 -8.12
N GLU A 260 -2.72 -33.70 -7.10
CA GLU A 260 -2.86 -34.27 -5.76
C GLU A 260 -4.19 -33.85 -5.10
N LEU A 261 -4.55 -32.57 -5.20
CA LEU A 261 -5.80 -32.05 -4.65
C LEU A 261 -7.04 -32.68 -5.28
N LEU A 262 -7.04 -32.85 -6.60
CA LEU A 262 -8.16 -33.46 -7.33
C LEU A 262 -8.30 -34.94 -6.99
N GLN A 263 -7.18 -35.67 -6.92
CA GLN A 263 -7.17 -37.09 -6.56
C GLN A 263 -7.71 -37.31 -5.14
N ASN A 264 -7.22 -36.56 -4.16
CA ASN A 264 -7.68 -36.68 -2.77
C ASN A 264 -9.18 -36.41 -2.65
N TYR A 265 -9.69 -35.40 -3.36
CA TYR A 265 -11.10 -35.05 -3.35
C TYR A 265 -12.01 -36.10 -4.00
N GLU A 266 -11.55 -36.74 -5.09
CA GLU A 266 -12.26 -37.88 -5.68
C GLU A 266 -12.36 -39.07 -4.72
N GLU A 267 -11.28 -39.34 -3.97
CA GLU A 267 -11.25 -40.41 -2.97
C GLU A 267 -12.22 -40.13 -1.81
N GLU A 268 -12.28 -38.88 -1.34
CA GLU A 268 -13.24 -38.45 -0.31
C GLU A 268 -14.69 -38.60 -0.77
N ILE A 269 -15.03 -38.15 -1.99
CA ILE A 269 -16.37 -38.32 -2.55
C ILE A 269 -16.74 -39.80 -2.66
N LYS A 270 -15.81 -40.66 -3.08
CA LYS A 270 -16.06 -42.11 -3.17
C LYS A 270 -16.32 -42.74 -1.79
N LYS A 271 -15.55 -42.34 -0.77
CA LYS A 271 -15.77 -42.80 0.61
C LYS A 271 -17.14 -42.38 1.14
N ASN A 272 -17.53 -41.12 0.93
CA ASN A 272 -18.81 -40.58 1.40
C ASN A 272 -20.04 -41.15 0.67
N ARG A 273 -19.86 -41.74 -0.53
CA ARG A 273 -20.93 -42.44 -1.26
C ARG A 273 -21.11 -43.90 -0.84
N ASN A 274 -20.10 -44.47 -0.18
CA ASN A 274 -20.06 -45.88 0.24
C ASN A 274 -20.27 -46.04 1.77
N ALA A 275 -20.52 -44.94 2.48
CA ALA A 275 -20.85 -44.87 3.90
C ALA A 275 -22.35 -44.54 4.06
#